data_AF-A0A951TP00-F1
#
_entry.id   AF-A0A951TP00-F1
#
_cell.length_a   1.000
_cell.length_b   1.000
_cell.length_c   1.000
_cell.angle_alpha   90.00
_cell.angle_beta   90.00
_cell.angle_gamma   90.00
#
_symmetry.space_group_name_H-M   'P 1'
#
loop_
_entity.id
_entity.type
_entity.pdbx_description
1 polymer ?
#
loop_
_entity_poly.entity_id
_entity_poly.type
_entity_poly.pdbx_seq_one_letter_code
_entity_poly.pdbx_strand_id
1 'polypeptide(L)' 'MRRPLPRLATVIGVPESADVARSLGLVDAMNLGGGGSTTMDLQGNLISRPSDATGERPVGDALLVLPTRRHGRGTP' A
#
# COMPACT_ATOMS: atom_id res chain seq x y z
N MET A 1 7.11 -32.33 -2.92
CA MET A 1 6.60 -31.01 -3.37
C MET A 1 6.03 -30.28 -2.15
N ARG A 2 6.72 -29.26 -1.61
CA ARG A 2 6.26 -28.52 -0.42
C ARG A 2 5.31 -27.41 -0.88
N ARG A 3 4.04 -27.46 -0.46
CA ARG A 3 3.10 -26.34 -0.69
C ARG A 3 3.65 -25.11 0.04
N PRO A 4 3.73 -23.93 -0.60
CA PRO A 4 4.18 -22.73 0.10
C PRO A 4 3.21 -22.44 1.25
N LEU A 5 3.75 -22.15 2.43
CA LEU A 5 2.98 -21.77 3.60
C LEU A 5 2.17 -20.49 3.29
N PRO A 6 0.94 -20.36 3.79
CA PRO A 6 0.18 -19.13 3.63
C PRO A 6 0.96 -18.00 4.30
N ARG A 7 1.30 -16.97 3.52
CA ARG A 7 1.90 -15.73 4.05
C ARG A 7 0.80 -14.91 4.72
N LEU A 8 0.49 -15.22 5.97
CA LEU A 8 -0.38 -14.36 6.78
C LEU A 8 0.42 -13.16 7.28
N ALA A 9 -0.19 -11.98 7.15
CA ALA A 9 0.23 -10.77 7.85
C ALA A 9 -0.85 -10.44 8.88
N THR A 10 -0.46 -10.23 10.13
CA THR A 10 -1.39 -9.81 11.19
C THR A 10 -1.62 -8.31 11.04
N VAL A 11 -2.88 -7.86 11.19
CA VAL A 11 -3.21 -6.43 11.24
C VAL A 11 -2.59 -5.83 12.50
N ILE A 12 -1.98 -4.66 12.37
CA ILE A 12 -1.30 -3.97 13.46
C ILE A 12 -2.04 -2.69 13.85
N GLY A 13 -1.91 -2.27 15.11
CA GLY A 13 -2.47 -1.02 15.60
C GLY A 13 -1.69 0.20 15.12
N VAL A 14 -2.21 1.39 15.44
CA VAL A 14 -1.55 2.67 15.12
C VAL A 14 -0.19 2.80 15.83
N PRO A 15 -0.01 2.43 17.11
CA PRO A 15 1.29 2.48 17.76
C PRO A 15 2.33 1.60 17.06
N GLU A 16 1.97 0.35 16.75
CA GLU A 16 2.85 -0.58 16.03
C GLU A 16 3.15 -0.10 14.61
N SER A 17 2.17 0.51 13.92
CA SER A 17 2.38 1.14 12.62
C SER A 17 3.38 2.29 12.69
N ALA A 18 3.36 3.08 13.77
CA ALA A 18 4.33 4.14 13.98
C ALA A 18 5.74 3.59 14.23
N ASP A 19 5.88 2.44 14.91
CA ASP A 19 7.16 1.78 15.10
C ASP A 19 7.71 1.21 13.79
N VAL A 20 6.85 0.62 12.95
CA VAL A 20 7.20 0.25 11.58
C VAL A 20 7.68 1.48 10.80
N ALA A 21 6.94 2.60 10.86
CA ALA A 21 7.30 3.82 10.16
C ALA A 21 8.69 4.34 10.57
N ARG A 22 8.97 4.36 11.87
CA ARG A 22 10.30 4.73 12.42
C ARG A 22 11.38 3.78 11.94
N SER A 23 11.14 2.47 11.96
CA SER A 23 12.12 1.47 11.51
C SER A 23 12.47 1.59 10.01
N LEU A 24 11.53 2.09 9.21
CA LEU A 24 11.73 2.36 7.78
C LEU A 24 12.41 3.72 7.50
N GLY A 25 12.67 4.52 8.55
CA GLY A 25 13.34 5.81 8.43
C GLY A 25 12.44 6.96 7.98
N LEU A 26 11.12 6.84 8.14
CA LEU A 26 10.19 7.93 7.85
C LEU A 26 10.38 9.06 8.88
N VAL A 27 10.55 10.29 8.39
CA VAL A 27 10.69 11.50 9.22
C VAL A 27 9.32 11.99 9.68
N ASP A 28 8.41 12.14 8.71
CA ASP A 28 7.01 12.46 8.92
C ASP A 28 6.16 11.34 8.33
N ALA A 29 5.20 10.84 9.10
CA ALA A 29 4.30 9.79 8.67
C ALA A 29 2.89 10.03 9.23
N MET A 30 1.88 9.74 8.41
CA MET A 30 0.48 9.70 8.84
C MET A 30 -0.14 8.36 8.46
N ASN A 31 -1.02 7.86 9.31
CA ASN A 31 -1.83 6.69 8.97
C ASN A 31 -2.91 7.08 7.95
N LEU A 32 -3.23 6.16 7.05
CA LEU A 32 -4.33 6.30 6.08
C LEU A 32 -5.50 5.36 6.45
N GLY A 33 -6.36 5.04 5.50
CA GLY A 33 -7.39 4.01 5.68
C GLY A 33 -6.78 2.66 6.10
N GLY A 34 -7.55 1.86 6.83
CA GLY A 34 -7.13 0.55 7.36
C GLY A 34 -8.09 -0.58 6.99
N GLY A 35 -7.80 -1.80 7.44
CA GLY A 35 -8.70 -2.95 7.26
C GLY A 35 -8.89 -3.33 5.79
N GLY A 36 -10.15 -3.60 5.40
CA GLY A 36 -10.49 -4.13 4.07
C GLY A 36 -10.12 -3.23 2.89
N SER A 37 -9.98 -1.92 3.11
CA SER A 37 -9.60 -0.95 2.07
C SER A 37 -8.10 -0.86 1.84
N THR A 38 -7.26 -1.50 2.67
CA THR A 38 -5.81 -1.44 2.52
C THR A 38 -5.35 -2.38 1.43
N THR A 39 -5.10 -1.84 0.23
CA THR A 39 -4.54 -2.58 -0.90
C THR A 39 -3.35 -1.84 -1.53
N MET A 40 -2.46 -2.60 -2.16
CA MET A 40 -1.38 -2.09 -3.00
C MET A 40 -1.35 -2.88 -4.29
N ASP A 41 -1.51 -2.17 -5.39
CA ASP A 41 -1.33 -2.67 -6.75
C ASP A 41 0.01 -2.17 -7.31
N LEU A 42 0.73 -3.06 -7.98
CA LEU A 42 1.94 -2.73 -8.71
C LEU A 42 1.77 -3.09 -10.18
N GLN A 43 1.52 -2.07 -11.00
CA GLN A 43 1.39 -2.20 -12.47
C GLN A 43 0.27 -3.16 -12.91
N GLY A 44 -0.89 -3.07 -12.26
CA GLY A 44 -2.05 -3.92 -12.53
C GLY A 44 -1.98 -5.29 -11.86
N ASN A 45 -1.03 -5.49 -10.94
CA ASN A 45 -0.93 -6.69 -10.12
C ASN A 45 -1.13 -6.36 -8.65
N LEU A 46 -2.21 -6.86 -8.06
CA LEU A 46 -2.49 -6.74 -6.64
C LEU A 46 -1.45 -7.54 -5.83
N ILE A 47 -0.54 -6.85 -5.14
CA ILE A 47 0.56 -7.47 -4.38
C ILE A 47 0.26 -7.61 -2.89
N SER A 48 -0.72 -6.87 -2.37
CA SER A 48 -1.25 -7.01 -1.01
C SER A 48 -2.24 -8.17 -0.89
N ARG A 49 -2.62 -8.55 0.34
CA ARG A 49 -3.75 -9.45 0.62
C ARG A 49 -4.88 -8.67 1.30
N PRO A 50 -5.96 -8.32 0.58
CA PRO A 50 -7.13 -7.70 1.19
C PRO A 50 -7.65 -8.54 2.35
N SER A 51 -8.09 -7.89 3.42
CA SER A 51 -8.59 -8.57 4.63
C SER A 51 -10.08 -8.95 4.55
N ASP A 52 -10.83 -8.37 3.62
CA ASP A 52 -12.21 -8.75 3.37
C ASP A 52 -12.29 -10.14 2.72
N ALA A 53 -13.25 -10.95 3.16
CA ALA A 53 -13.45 -12.31 2.64
C ALA A 53 -13.79 -12.35 1.13
N THR A 54 -14.33 -11.25 0.60
CA THR A 54 -14.69 -11.10 -0.81
C THR A 54 -13.54 -10.61 -1.69
N GLY A 55 -12.35 -10.35 -1.13
CA GLY A 55 -11.21 -9.82 -1.85
C GLY A 55 -11.10 -8.30 -1.77
N GLU A 56 -10.65 -7.66 -2.85
CA GLU A 56 -10.46 -6.20 -2.90
C GLU A 56 -11.79 -5.45 -2.76
N ARG A 57 -11.80 -4.42 -1.91
CA ARG A 57 -12.95 -3.57 -1.65
C ARG A 57 -12.95 -2.38 -2.62
N PRO A 58 -14.10 -2.01 -3.23
CA PRO A 58 -14.23 -0.73 -3.93
C PRO A 58 -13.96 0.45 -2.99
N VAL A 59 -13.05 1.33 -3.37
CA VAL A 59 -12.67 2.55 -2.62
C VAL A 59 -13.03 3.81 -3.40
N GLY A 60 -13.26 4.92 -2.71
CA GLY A 60 -13.62 6.20 -3.32
C GLY A 60 -12.42 7.02 -3.82
N ASP A 61 -11.23 6.74 -3.28
CA ASP A 61 -9.98 7.45 -3.55
C ASP A 61 -8.77 6.50 -3.51
N ALA A 62 -7.64 6.96 -4.07
CA ALA A 62 -6.38 6.23 -4.09
C ALA A 62 -5.17 7.18 -4.15
N LEU A 63 -4.04 6.75 -3.60
CA LEU A 63 -2.75 7.39 -3.83
C LEU A 63 -2.03 6.72 -5.01
N LEU A 64 -1.78 7.48 -6.08
CA LEU A 64 -1.10 6.98 -7.27
C LEU A 64 0.33 7.53 -7.37
N VAL A 65 1.30 6.62 -7.52
CA VAL A 65 2.67 6.98 -7.90
C VAL A 65 2.77 6.92 -9.43
N LEU A 66 2.76 8.08 -10.07
CA LEU A 66 2.79 8.21 -11.52
C LEU A 66 4.20 8.55 -12.02
N PRO A 67 4.56 8.17 -13.26
CA PRO A 67 5.77 8.67 -13.89
C PRO A 67 5.79 10.20 -13.89
N THR A 68 6.96 10.79 -13.69
CA THR A 68 7.13 12.24 -13.82
C THR A 68 6.65 12.68 -15.20
N ARG A 69 5.71 13.63 -15.23
CA ARG A 69 5.32 14.32 -16.46
C ARG A 69 6.59 15.00 -16.99
N ARG A 70 7.10 14.58 -18.14
CA ARG A 70 8.05 15.42 -18.89
C ARG A 70 7.26 16.64 -19.33
N HIS A 71 7.38 17.74 -18.58
CA HIS A 71 7.06 19.04 -19.13
C HIS A 71 7.95 19.18 -20.36
N GLY A 72 7.35 19.27 -21.55
CA GLY A 72 8.11 19.66 -22.73
C GLY A 72 8.78 20.97 -22.37
N ARG A 73 10.12 20.99 -22.31
CA ARG A 73 10.85 22.24 -22.32
C ARG A 73 10.48 22.89 -23.65
N GLY A 74 9.56 23.84 -23.60
CA GLY A 74 9.48 24.87 -24.63
C GLY A 74 10.88 25.46 -24.70
N THR A 75 11.55 25.25 -25.83
CA THR A 75 12.70 26.06 -26.20
C THR A 75 12.26 27.52 -26.16
N PRO A 76 13.08 28.44 -25.59
CA PRO A 76 12.78 29.86 -25.65
C PRO A 76 12.61 30.36 -27.09
#